data_AF-M2Y642-F1
#
_entry.id   AF-M2Y642-F1
#
_cell.length_a   1.000
_cell.length_b   1.000
_cell.length_c   1.000
_cell.angle_alpha   90.00
_cell.angle_beta   90.00
_cell.angle_gamma   90.00
#
_symmetry.space_group_name_H-M   'P 1'
#
loop_
_entity.id
_entity.type
_entity.pdbx_description
1 polymer ?
#
loop_
_entity_poly.entity_id
_entity_poly.type
_entity_poly.pdbx_seq_one_letter_code
_entity_poly.pdbx_strand_id
1 'polypeptide(L)' 'MIRGNVTKSVDVPDDDPMTKRETLELVRAYFTITDPKVRDQVLSMAKALGGAK' A
#
# COMPACT_ATOMS: atom_id res chain seq x y z
N MET A 1 -11.53 9.38 36.30
CA MET A 1 -10.51 9.92 35.37
C MET A 1 -10.27 8.90 34.27
N ILE A 2 -10.59 9.28 33.04
CA ILE A 2 -10.57 8.42 31.84
C ILE A 2 -9.12 8.18 31.41
N ARG A 3 -8.82 6.92 31.09
CA ARG A 3 -7.52 6.38 30.67
C ARG A 3 -6.99 7.12 29.44
N GLY A 4 -5.75 7.60 29.50
CA GLY A 4 -5.05 8.19 28.36
C GLY A 4 -4.85 7.16 27.25
N ASN A 5 -5.40 7.44 26.07
CA ASN A 5 -5.16 6.67 24.87
C ASN A 5 -3.69 6.79 24.47
N VAL A 6 -2.98 5.66 24.46
CA VAL A 6 -1.68 5.50 23.81
C VAL A 6 -1.96 5.45 22.30
N THR A 7 -2.04 6.60 21.64
CA THR A 7 -1.73 6.65 20.21
C THR A 7 -0.21 6.58 20.11
N LYS A 8 0.32 5.36 20.04
CA LYS A 8 1.70 5.14 19.64
C LYS A 8 1.80 5.69 18.23
N SER A 9 2.28 6.92 18.09
CA SER A 9 2.74 7.46 16.81
C SER A 9 3.75 6.44 16.32
N VAL A 10 3.37 5.66 15.31
CA VAL A 10 4.31 4.80 14.64
C VAL A 10 5.24 5.78 13.94
N ASP A 11 6.39 6.05 14.55
CA ASP A 11 7.53 6.61 13.84
C ASP A 11 7.87 5.58 12.77
N VAL A 12 7.19 5.68 11.63
CA VAL A 12 7.56 4.92 10.46
C VAL A 12 8.84 5.56 9.98
N PRO A 13 9.96 4.83 9.95
CA PRO A 13 11.18 5.35 9.37
C PRO A 13 10.86 5.89 7.97
N ASP A 14 11.33 7.10 7.64
CA ASP A 14 11.11 7.72 6.32
C ASP A 14 11.59 6.83 5.14
N ASP A 15 12.37 5.80 5.44
CA ASP A 15 12.91 4.82 4.50
C ASP A 15 12.08 3.53 4.29
N ASP A 16 10.95 3.34 4.99
CA ASP A 16 10.12 2.15 4.74
C ASP A 16 9.51 2.22 3.32
N PRO A 17 9.82 1.29 2.40
CA PRO A 17 9.34 1.36 1.01
C PRO A 17 7.80 1.39 0.91
N MET A 18 7.12 0.92 1.96
CA MET A 18 5.67 0.89 2.06
C MET A 18 5.03 2.21 2.52
N THR A 19 5.80 3.16 3.10
CA THR A 19 5.33 4.54 3.38
C THR A 19 5.63 5.52 2.26
N LYS A 20 6.38 5.11 1.24
CA LYS A 20 6.56 5.92 0.04
C LYS A 20 5.20 6.20 -0.57
N ARG A 21 4.91 7.49 -0.72
CA ARG A 21 3.65 8.01 -1.26
C ARG A 21 3.21 7.26 -2.53
N GLU A 22 4.17 6.92 -3.38
CA GLU A 22 3.96 6.15 -4.62
C GLU A 22 3.35 4.77 -4.38
N THR A 23 3.82 4.02 -3.37
CA THR A 23 3.28 2.71 -3.00
C THR A 23 1.82 2.81 -2.55
N LEU A 24 1.51 3.82 -1.72
CA LEU A 24 0.15 4.06 -1.25
C LEU A 24 -0.79 4.51 -2.38
N GLU A 25 -0.32 5.35 -3.29
CA GLU A 25 -1.07 5.77 -4.48
C GLU A 25 -1.37 4.58 -5.40
N LEU A 26 -0.39 3.68 -5.61
CA LEU A 26 -0.59 2.45 -6.38
C LEU A 26 -1.65 1.54 -5.74
N VAL A 27 -1.56 1.32 -4.42
CA VAL A 27 -2.55 0.48 -3.70
C VAL A 27 -3.95 1.09 -3.79
N ARG A 28 -4.09 2.42 -3.64
CA ARG A 28 -5.39 3.09 -3.78
C ARG A 28 -5.94 2.94 -5.20
N ALA A 29 -5.13 3.17 -6.22
CA ALA A 29 -5.53 2.99 -7.62
C ALA A 29 -5.93 1.53 -7.92
N TYR A 30 -5.26 0.55 -7.31
CA TYR A 30 -5.61 -0.86 -7.48
C TYR A 30 -7.04 -1.16 -6.99
N PHE A 31 -7.44 -0.60 -5.84
CA PHE A 31 -8.78 -0.81 -5.28
C PHE A 31 -9.88 0.02 -5.96
N THR A 32 -9.54 1.02 -6.77
CA THR A 32 -10.54 1.78 -7.55
C THR A 32 -10.92 1.08 -8.85
N ILE A 33 -10.16 0.07 -9.28
CA ILE A 33 -10.44 -0.69 -10.50
C ILE A 33 -11.63 -1.63 -10.27
N THR A 34 -12.73 -1.33 -10.95
CA THR A 34 -13.98 -2.11 -10.89
C THR A 34 -13.94 -3.37 -11.75
N ASP A 35 -13.32 -3.31 -12.93
CA ASP A 35 -13.20 -4.48 -13.82
C ASP A 35 -12.20 -5.50 -13.23
N PRO A 36 -12.64 -6.71 -12.88
CA PRO A 36 -11.75 -7.73 -12.32
C PRO A 36 -10.61 -8.11 -13.27
N LYS A 37 -10.82 -8.09 -14.59
CA LYS A 37 -9.77 -8.44 -15.56
C LYS A 37 -8.64 -7.41 -15.57
N VAL A 38 -9.01 -6.14 -15.49
CA VAL A 38 -8.03 -5.03 -15.44
C VAL A 38 -7.24 -5.10 -14.14
N ARG A 39 -7.90 -5.38 -13.03
CA ARG A 39 -7.25 -5.53 -11.72
C ARG A 39 -6.22 -6.66 -11.72
N ASP A 40 -6.56 -7.81 -12.30
CA ASP A 40 -5.66 -8.96 -12.41
C ASP A 40 -4.43 -8.66 -13.29
N GLN A 41 -4.62 -7.93 -14.40
CA GLN A 41 -3.52 -7.50 -15.27
C GLN A 41 -2.55 -6.56 -14.53
N VAL A 42 -3.07 -5.58 -13.80
CA VAL A 42 -2.26 -4.64 -13.01
C VAL A 42 -1.47 -5.39 -11.92
N LEU A 43 -2.11 -6.34 -11.24
CA LEU A 43 -1.42 -7.17 -10.24
C LEU A 43 -0.31 -8.01 -10.86
N SER A 44 -0.58 -8.66 -12.00
CA SER A 44 0.41 -9.47 -12.72
C SER A 44 1.61 -8.62 -13.15
N MET A 45 1.36 -7.41 -13.63
CA MET A 45 2.42 -6.47 -14.03
C MET A 45 3.26 -6.04 -12.83
N ALA A 46 2.62 -5.65 -11.72
CA ALA A 46 3.33 -5.24 -10.50
C ALA A 46 4.23 -6.37 -9.95
N LYS A 47 3.76 -7.63 -9.99
CA LYS A 47 4.56 -8.81 -9.63
C LYS A 47 5.78 -8.98 -10.53
N ALA A 48 5.60 -8.82 -11.85
CA ALA A 48 6.69 -8.92 -12.82
C ALA A 48 7.76 -7.83 -12.61
N LEU A 49 7.34 -6.60 -12.25
CA LEU A 49 8.25 -5.49 -11.96
C LEU A 49 8.96 -5.64 -10.61
N GLY A 50 8.28 -6.17 -9.59
CA GLY A 50 8.82 -6.35 -8.24
C GLY A 50 9.76 -7.54 -8.08
N GLY A 51 9.98 -8.34 -9.13
CA GLY A 51 10.83 -9.53 -9.06
C GLY A 51 10.29 -10.64 -8.15
N ALA A 52 9.02 -10.55 -7.73
CA ALA A 52 8.36 -11.58 -6.95
C ALA A 52 8.10 -12.78 -7.88
N LYS A 53 9.00 -13.77 -7.85
CA LYS A 53 8.80 -15.09 -8.45
C LYS A 53 7.65 -15.83 -7.80
#